data_AF-A0A3S0BQS4-F1
#
_entry.id   AF-A0A3S0BQS4-F1
#
_cell.length_a   1.000
_cell.length_b   1.000
_cell.length_c   1.000
_cell.angle_alpha   90.00
_cell.angle_beta   90.00
_cell.angle_gamma   90.00
#
_symmetry.space_group_name_H-M   'P 1'
#
loop_
_entity.id
_entity.type
_entity.pdbx_description
1 polymer ?
#
loop_
_entity_poly.entity_id
_entity_poly.type
_entity_poly.pdbx_seq_one_letter_code
_entity_poly.pdbx_strand_id
1 'polypeptide(L)'
;MTTPENASTSQNSRIGWPEYIGLGCLIYLEQIEAEGRSQLDRSLPKVHATEDEVIAAEMHLGFQLPASYRTFLLAANGWPNFHHDVAIFSTSELTDGPLYQRTQSILGLPETTDALAADNIPIVDYFPIAASATDIDIFLMGKPETPGAGAVVWFADKLIDQYTDFHDFYMAMLEYNRRALHRLRERNGLPPKPLPGEKGYQTRRIIIEEAEG
;
A
#
# COMPACT_ATOMS: atom_id res chain seq x y z
N MET A 1 21.07 -29.14 40.27
CA MET A 1 20.40 -27.84 40.54
C MET A 1 21.47 -26.78 40.39
N THR A 2 21.49 -25.90 39.40
CA THR A 2 20.45 -25.37 38.51
C THR A 2 21.13 -24.93 37.21
N THR A 3 20.56 -25.33 36.07
CA THR A 3 20.91 -24.88 34.72
C THR A 3 20.49 -23.42 34.54
N PRO A 4 21.24 -22.55 33.84
CA PRO A 4 20.65 -21.34 33.30
C PRO A 4 19.94 -21.69 31.98
N GLU A 5 18.63 -21.48 32.05
CA GLU A 5 17.60 -21.64 31.05
C GLU A 5 17.58 -20.43 30.10
N ASN A 6 17.37 -20.70 28.82
CA ASN A 6 16.81 -19.80 27.80
C ASN A 6 17.41 -18.39 27.62
N ALA A 7 18.44 -18.30 26.80
CA ALA A 7 18.63 -17.16 25.90
C ALA A 7 17.92 -17.44 24.56
N SER A 8 16.59 -17.45 24.57
CA SER A 8 15.77 -17.32 23.35
C SER A 8 15.16 -15.94 23.34
N THR A 9 15.99 -14.92 23.09
CA THR A 9 15.54 -13.54 22.98
C THR A 9 15.83 -13.04 21.57
N SER A 10 14.78 -13.08 20.75
CA SER A 10 14.47 -12.12 19.68
C SER A 10 15.49 -11.90 18.55
N GLN A 11 15.60 -12.89 17.66
CA GLN A 11 16.09 -12.72 16.29
C GLN A 11 14.93 -12.36 15.33
N ASN A 12 14.16 -11.31 15.62
CA ASN A 12 13.01 -10.93 14.77
C ASN A 12 12.91 -9.43 14.44
N SER A 13 14.01 -8.68 14.53
CA SER A 13 14.05 -7.24 14.23
C SER A 13 15.09 -6.90 13.17
N ARG A 14 14.88 -7.30 11.91
CA ARG A 14 15.85 -6.99 10.84
C ARG A 14 15.32 -6.75 9.43
N ILE A 15 14.02 -6.78 9.19
CA ILE A 15 13.47 -6.49 7.85
C ILE A 15 12.91 -5.08 7.87
N GLY A 16 13.54 -4.17 7.12
CA GLY A 16 13.14 -2.77 6.97
C GLY A 16 12.57 -2.48 5.60
N TRP A 17 12.25 -1.21 5.35
CA TRP A 17 11.75 -0.76 4.05
C TRP A 17 12.64 -1.12 2.86
N PRO A 18 13.99 -1.04 2.92
CA PRO A 18 14.83 -1.43 1.79
C PRO A 18 14.61 -2.87 1.32
N GLU A 19 14.44 -3.82 2.24
CA GLU A 19 14.16 -5.21 1.89
C GLU A 19 12.76 -5.39 1.29
N TYR A 20 11.73 -4.74 1.84
CA TYR A 20 10.36 -4.81 1.32
C TYR A 20 10.24 -4.16 -0.07
N ILE A 21 10.87 -2.99 -0.24
CA ILE A 21 10.94 -2.29 -1.53
C ILE A 21 11.69 -3.16 -2.55
N GLY A 22 12.81 -3.76 -2.14
CA GLY A 22 13.55 -4.71 -2.98
C GLY A 22 12.69 -5.88 -3.44
N LEU A 23 11.86 -6.45 -2.56
CA LEU A 23 10.91 -7.51 -2.93
C LEU A 23 9.87 -7.02 -3.96
N GLY A 24 9.30 -5.82 -3.76
CA GLY A 24 8.41 -5.21 -4.75
C GLY A 24 9.07 -5.03 -6.11
N CYS A 25 10.33 -4.57 -6.14
CA CYS A 25 11.10 -4.40 -7.36
C CYS A 25 11.35 -5.74 -8.07
N LEU A 26 11.63 -6.82 -7.32
CA LEU A 26 11.80 -8.15 -7.90
C LEU A 26 10.52 -8.65 -8.56
N ILE A 27 9.37 -8.58 -7.85
CA ILE A 27 8.06 -8.95 -8.42
C ILE A 27 7.80 -8.16 -9.71
N TYR A 28 8.07 -6.86 -9.67
CA TYR A 28 7.89 -5.95 -10.78
C TYR A 28 8.73 -6.33 -12.02
N LEU A 29 10.03 -6.61 -11.82
CA LEU A 29 10.93 -7.04 -12.90
C LEU A 29 10.49 -8.37 -13.52
N GLU A 30 10.00 -9.31 -12.70
CA GLU A 30 9.46 -10.58 -13.19
C GLU A 30 8.18 -10.42 -14.01
N GLN A 31 7.32 -9.46 -13.66
CA GLN A 31 6.14 -9.14 -14.46
C GLN A 31 6.56 -8.61 -15.84
N ILE A 32 7.51 -7.68 -15.91
CA ILE A 32 8.04 -7.18 -17.18
C ILE A 32 8.62 -8.31 -18.03
N GLU A 33 9.37 -9.22 -17.42
CA GLU A 33 9.95 -10.38 -18.12
C GLU A 33 8.85 -11.30 -18.67
N ALA A 34 7.85 -11.61 -17.85
CA ALA A 34 6.75 -12.50 -18.23
C ALA A 34 5.81 -11.90 -19.29
N GLU A 35 5.66 -10.57 -19.35
CA GLU A 35 4.84 -9.87 -20.36
C GLU A 35 5.53 -9.71 -21.72
N GLY A 36 6.86 -9.90 -21.80
CA GLY A 36 7.58 -9.92 -23.08
C GLY A 36 7.80 -8.52 -23.69
N ARG A 37 8.45 -7.61 -22.92
CA ARG A 37 9.03 -6.31 -23.34
C ARG A 37 8.34 -5.59 -24.52
N SER A 38 7.24 -4.90 -24.28
CA SER A 38 6.99 -3.51 -24.72
C SER A 38 5.62 -3.08 -24.19
N GLN A 39 5.47 -1.79 -23.84
CA GLN A 39 4.21 -1.11 -23.44
C GLN A 39 3.86 -1.00 -21.96
N LEU A 40 4.83 -0.97 -21.05
CA LEU A 40 4.54 -0.59 -19.67
C LEU A 40 5.21 0.74 -19.33
N ASP A 41 4.39 1.78 -19.20
CA ASP A 41 4.71 3.02 -18.47
C ASP A 41 4.69 2.73 -16.96
N ARG A 42 5.37 1.67 -16.54
CA ARG A 42 5.50 1.29 -15.13
C ARG A 42 6.89 1.72 -14.67
N SER A 43 6.99 2.24 -13.45
CA SER A 43 8.26 2.76 -12.93
C SER A 43 8.71 2.02 -11.66
N LEU A 44 10.02 2.07 -11.42
CA LEU A 44 10.58 1.81 -10.11
C LEU A 44 10.06 2.86 -9.10
N PRO A 45 10.18 2.61 -7.79
CA PRO A 45 9.83 3.61 -6.78
C PRO A 45 10.64 4.89 -7.00
N LYS A 46 10.03 6.03 -6.64
CA LYS A 46 10.72 7.31 -6.65
C LYS A 46 11.84 7.29 -5.59
N VAL A 47 12.91 8.05 -5.83
CA VAL A 47 14.02 8.20 -4.87
C VAL A 47 13.46 8.67 -3.52
N HIS A 48 14.06 8.21 -2.43
CA HIS A 48 13.64 8.52 -1.07
C HIS A 48 13.37 10.03 -0.85
N ALA A 49 12.42 10.34 0.03
CA ALA A 49 12.19 11.69 0.49
C ALA A 49 13.30 12.10 1.45
N THR A 50 13.56 13.40 1.52
CA THR A 50 14.31 14.02 2.61
C THR A 50 13.41 14.25 3.81
N GLU A 51 14.01 14.38 5.01
CA GLU A 51 13.24 14.73 6.21
C GLU A 51 12.53 16.08 6.06
N ASP A 52 13.16 17.05 5.39
CA ASP A 52 12.56 18.37 5.14
C ASP A 52 11.31 18.29 4.25
N GLU A 53 11.31 17.43 3.22
CA GLU A 53 10.14 17.20 2.37
C GLU A 53 8.99 16.54 3.13
N VAL A 54 9.31 15.58 4.01
CA VAL A 54 8.30 14.92 4.85
C VAL A 54 7.71 15.91 5.85
N ILE A 55 8.55 16.70 6.52
CA ILE A 55 8.10 17.74 7.47
C ILE A 55 7.24 18.79 6.75
N ALA A 56 7.62 19.21 5.54
CA ALA A 56 6.83 20.15 4.77
C ALA A 56 5.44 19.59 4.41
N ALA A 57 5.37 18.30 4.04
CA ALA A 57 4.09 17.64 3.79
C ALA A 57 3.25 17.51 5.07
N GLU A 58 3.85 17.13 6.21
CA GLU A 58 3.18 17.08 7.52
C GLU A 58 2.62 18.46 7.93
N MET A 59 3.40 19.52 7.73
CA MET A 59 2.96 20.89 7.99
C MET A 59 1.78 21.30 7.11
N HIS A 60 1.78 20.91 5.83
CA HIS A 60 0.69 21.19 4.91
C HIS A 60 -0.59 20.44 5.30
N LEU A 61 -0.45 19.17 5.69
CA LEU A 61 -1.55 18.30 6.12
C LEU A 61 -2.11 18.69 7.50
N GLY A 62 -1.31 19.37 8.33
CA GLY A 62 -1.67 19.78 9.68
C GLY A 62 -1.54 18.68 10.74
N PHE A 63 -0.88 17.56 10.42
CA PHE A 63 -0.63 16.45 11.34
C PHE A 63 0.66 15.70 10.95
N GLN A 64 1.22 14.96 11.92
CA GLN A 64 2.38 14.08 11.65
C GLN A 64 1.94 12.81 10.95
N LEU A 65 2.66 12.37 9.93
CA LEU A 65 2.31 11.15 9.21
C LEU A 65 2.46 9.93 10.13
N PRO A 66 1.55 8.94 10.05
CA PRO A 66 1.71 7.68 10.75
C PRO A 66 3.09 7.05 10.45
N ALA A 67 3.74 6.52 11.48
CA ALA A 67 5.15 6.13 11.41
C ALA A 67 5.49 5.15 10.28
N SER A 68 4.60 4.19 9.98
CA SER A 68 4.79 3.21 8.91
C SER A 68 4.84 3.88 7.53
N TYR A 69 3.94 4.82 7.24
CA TYR A 69 3.94 5.56 5.99
C TYR A 69 5.09 6.59 5.92
N ARG A 70 5.36 7.29 7.02
CA ARG A 70 6.48 8.24 7.13
C ARG A 70 7.81 7.58 6.81
N THR A 71 8.09 6.44 7.44
CA THR A 71 9.34 5.69 7.24
C THR A 71 9.44 5.07 5.85
N PHE A 72 8.31 4.73 5.21
CA PHE A 72 8.29 4.34 3.82
C PHE A 72 8.74 5.49 2.91
N LEU A 73 8.18 6.69 3.07
CA LEU A 73 8.54 7.86 2.25
C LEU A 73 10.03 8.19 2.34
N LEU A 74 10.63 8.02 3.52
CA LEU A 74 12.07 8.17 3.76
C LEU A 74 12.93 7.06 3.15
N ALA A 75 12.32 5.97 2.67
CA ALA A 75 13.00 4.91 1.93
C ALA A 75 12.69 4.98 0.41
N ALA A 76 11.49 5.39 0.04
CA ALA A 76 11.01 5.60 -1.33
C ALA A 76 9.90 6.65 -1.33
N ASN A 77 10.07 7.77 -2.04
CA ASN A 77 9.10 8.87 -2.03
C ASN A 77 7.90 8.60 -2.95
N GLY A 78 7.11 7.58 -2.64
CA GLY A 78 6.01 7.11 -3.48
C GLY A 78 6.46 6.15 -4.58
N TRP A 79 5.48 5.52 -5.22
CA TRP A 79 5.72 4.49 -6.22
C TRP A 79 4.61 4.48 -7.28
N PRO A 80 4.88 4.98 -8.49
CA PRO A 80 3.94 4.90 -9.62
C PRO A 80 3.69 3.45 -10.07
N ASN A 81 2.45 3.11 -10.37
CA ASN A 81 2.07 1.77 -10.85
C ASN A 81 2.54 0.64 -9.92
N PHE A 82 2.50 0.90 -8.62
CA PHE A 82 2.85 -0.06 -7.57
C PHE A 82 1.96 -1.31 -7.63
N HIS A 83 0.67 -1.11 -7.91
CA HIS A 83 -0.30 -2.19 -8.13
C HIS A 83 -1.18 -1.83 -9.33
N HIS A 84 -0.98 -2.50 -10.47
CA HIS A 84 -1.60 -2.14 -11.74
C HIS A 84 -1.35 -0.65 -12.11
N ASP A 85 -2.36 0.20 -12.06
CA ASP A 85 -2.28 1.63 -12.31
C ASP A 85 -2.43 2.47 -11.02
N VAL A 86 -2.42 1.82 -9.86
CA VAL A 86 -2.37 2.47 -8.53
C VAL A 86 -0.96 2.96 -8.25
N ALA A 87 -0.86 4.23 -7.87
CA ALA A 87 0.37 4.84 -7.41
C ALA A 87 0.30 5.12 -5.90
N ILE A 88 1.36 4.77 -5.16
CA ILE A 88 1.56 5.27 -3.80
C ILE A 88 2.03 6.71 -3.89
N PHE A 89 1.38 7.61 -3.14
CA PHE A 89 1.63 9.04 -3.21
C PHE A 89 3.04 9.38 -2.69
N SER A 90 3.72 10.28 -3.38
CA SER A 90 4.88 10.99 -2.88
C SER A 90 4.48 12.13 -1.94
N THR A 91 5.44 12.70 -1.21
CA THR A 91 5.24 13.89 -0.36
C THR A 91 4.58 15.04 -1.12
N SER A 92 4.94 15.25 -2.38
CA SER A 92 4.29 16.27 -3.24
C SER A 92 2.84 15.92 -3.57
N GLU A 93 2.55 14.65 -3.87
CA GLU A 93 1.22 14.14 -4.25
C GLU A 93 0.25 14.15 -3.07
N LEU A 94 0.73 14.25 -1.82
CA LEU A 94 -0.11 14.46 -0.65
C LEU A 94 -0.68 15.88 -0.55
N THR A 95 -0.09 16.85 -1.26
CA THR A 95 -0.45 18.27 -1.17
C THR A 95 -1.19 18.78 -2.40
N ASP A 96 -0.71 18.39 -3.58
CA ASP A 96 -1.30 18.77 -4.87
C ASP A 96 -0.86 17.78 -5.95
N GLY A 97 -1.51 17.85 -7.10
CA GLY A 97 -1.17 17.06 -8.29
C GLY A 97 -2.37 16.29 -8.83
N PRO A 98 -2.20 15.66 -10.01
CA PRO A 98 -3.30 15.04 -10.72
C PRO A 98 -4.00 13.92 -9.93
N LEU A 99 -3.21 13.09 -9.23
CA LEU A 99 -3.75 12.00 -8.41
C LEU A 99 -4.50 12.54 -7.19
N TYR A 100 -3.96 13.55 -6.51
CA TYR A 100 -4.65 14.20 -5.40
C TYR A 100 -5.99 14.78 -5.84
N GLN A 101 -5.99 15.56 -6.92
CA GLN A 101 -7.19 16.18 -7.46
C GLN A 101 -8.24 15.14 -7.89
N ARG A 102 -7.80 14.04 -8.49
CA ARG A 102 -8.66 12.91 -8.85
C ARG A 102 -9.28 12.28 -7.60
N THR A 103 -8.48 11.95 -6.59
CA THR A 103 -8.98 11.37 -5.33
C THR A 103 -9.96 12.30 -4.64
N GLN A 104 -9.68 13.61 -4.60
CA GLN A 104 -10.61 14.59 -4.04
C GLN A 104 -11.92 14.68 -4.84
N SER A 105 -11.86 14.51 -6.17
CA SER A 105 -13.07 14.48 -7.01
C SER A 105 -13.94 13.25 -6.71
N ILE A 106 -13.33 12.09 -6.47
CA ILE A 106 -14.04 10.85 -6.09
C ILE A 106 -14.65 10.99 -4.68
N LEU A 107 -13.87 11.49 -3.72
CA LEU A 107 -14.31 11.71 -2.33
C LEU A 107 -15.38 12.81 -2.22
N GLY A 108 -15.42 13.76 -3.16
CA GLY A 108 -16.43 14.81 -3.22
C GLY A 108 -17.81 14.34 -3.70
N LEU A 109 -17.94 13.10 -4.17
CA LEU A 109 -19.23 12.52 -4.54
C LEU A 109 -20.02 12.14 -3.29
N PRO A 110 -21.31 12.53 -3.17
CA PRO A 110 -22.16 12.13 -2.05
C PRO A 110 -22.23 10.61 -1.89
N GLU A 111 -22.33 9.87 -2.99
CA GLU A 111 -22.42 8.41 -2.98
C GLU A 111 -21.18 7.77 -2.34
N THR A 112 -19.99 8.27 -2.66
CA THR A 112 -18.73 7.83 -2.06
C THR A 112 -18.69 8.13 -0.55
N THR A 113 -19.09 9.36 -0.18
CA THR A 113 -19.07 9.80 1.22
C THR A 113 -20.05 8.99 2.07
N ASP A 114 -21.25 8.75 1.56
CA ASP A 114 -22.29 7.99 2.24
C ASP A 114 -21.90 6.51 2.37
N ALA A 115 -21.30 5.91 1.33
CA ALA A 115 -20.81 4.53 1.39
C ALA A 115 -19.71 4.36 2.45
N LEU A 116 -18.70 5.24 2.46
CA LEU A 116 -17.65 5.21 3.47
C LEU A 116 -18.19 5.45 4.88
N ALA A 117 -19.14 6.38 5.05
CA ALA A 117 -19.77 6.64 6.35
C ALA A 117 -20.58 5.43 6.85
N ALA A 118 -21.26 4.70 5.97
CA ALA A 118 -21.99 3.47 6.32
C ALA A 118 -21.06 2.38 6.87
N ASP A 119 -19.80 2.34 6.41
CA ASP A 119 -18.76 1.45 6.92
C ASP A 119 -17.98 2.01 8.13
N ASN A 120 -18.45 3.10 8.74
CA ASN A 120 -17.80 3.83 9.86
C ASN A 120 -16.44 4.45 9.51
N ILE A 121 -16.27 4.88 8.25
CA ILE A 121 -15.07 5.54 7.74
C ILE A 121 -15.42 7.00 7.38
N PRO A 122 -15.52 7.91 8.37
CA PRO A 122 -15.80 9.31 8.08
C PRO A 122 -14.59 9.93 7.36
N ILE A 123 -14.76 10.38 6.10
CA ILE A 123 -13.67 10.90 5.25
C ILE A 123 -12.80 11.96 5.94
N VAL A 124 -13.38 12.78 6.82
CA VAL A 124 -12.64 13.81 7.58
C VAL A 124 -11.53 13.24 8.46
N ASP A 125 -11.65 11.99 8.90
CA ASP A 125 -10.67 11.30 9.74
C ASP A 125 -9.59 10.60 8.92
N TYR A 126 -9.67 10.64 7.58
CA TYR A 126 -8.78 9.92 6.68
C TYR A 126 -8.11 10.88 5.68
N PHE A 127 -7.00 10.43 5.10
CA PHE A 127 -6.29 11.13 4.04
C PHE A 127 -5.79 10.14 2.98
N PRO A 128 -5.66 10.56 1.70
CA PRO A 128 -5.27 9.66 0.63
C PRO A 128 -3.78 9.32 0.70
N ILE A 129 -3.44 8.06 0.45
CA ILE A 129 -2.06 7.55 0.41
C ILE A 129 -1.70 6.81 -0.88
N ALA A 130 -2.72 6.34 -1.61
CA ALA A 130 -2.56 5.79 -2.94
C ALA A 130 -3.87 5.94 -3.73
N ALA A 131 -3.77 5.98 -5.05
CA ALA A 131 -4.94 5.98 -5.92
C ALA A 131 -4.59 5.45 -7.30
N SER A 132 -5.59 4.89 -7.97
CA SER A 132 -5.53 4.55 -9.39
C SER A 132 -5.48 5.82 -10.25
N ALA A 133 -4.61 5.79 -11.27
CA ALA A 133 -4.53 6.86 -12.25
C ALA A 133 -5.73 6.86 -13.21
N THR A 134 -6.35 5.70 -13.48
CA THR A 134 -7.39 5.58 -14.51
C THR A 134 -8.72 5.05 -14.00
N ASP A 135 -8.76 4.37 -12.86
CA ASP A 135 -9.94 3.77 -12.23
C ASP A 135 -10.39 4.56 -10.98
N ILE A 136 -11.31 3.98 -10.21
CA ILE A 136 -11.90 4.53 -8.98
C ILE A 136 -11.23 4.04 -7.69
N ASP A 137 -10.23 3.16 -7.78
CA ASP A 137 -9.52 2.66 -6.60
C ASP A 137 -8.80 3.79 -5.87
N ILE A 138 -9.17 3.99 -4.61
CA ILE A 138 -8.52 4.92 -3.69
C ILE A 138 -8.17 4.19 -2.39
N PHE A 139 -7.03 4.59 -1.83
CA PHE A 139 -6.53 4.06 -0.57
C PHE A 139 -6.37 5.20 0.41
N LEU A 140 -7.08 5.12 1.52
CA LEU A 140 -7.09 6.15 2.55
C LEU A 140 -6.47 5.61 3.81
N MET A 141 -5.68 6.43 4.50
CA MET A 141 -5.11 6.12 5.80
C MET A 141 -5.75 6.99 6.87
N GLY A 142 -6.06 6.41 8.03
CA GLY A 142 -6.62 7.16 9.14
C GLY A 142 -5.59 8.10 9.76
N LYS A 143 -6.02 9.34 10.01
CA LYS A 143 -5.20 10.40 10.62
C LYS A 143 -4.87 10.06 12.08
N PRO A 144 -3.76 10.55 12.62
CA PRO A 144 -3.49 10.46 14.06
C PRO A 144 -4.66 10.99 14.90
N GLU A 145 -4.81 10.45 16.10
CA GLU A 145 -5.84 10.87 17.08
C GLU A 145 -7.30 10.62 16.64
N THR A 146 -7.52 9.90 15.55
CA THR A 146 -8.85 9.43 15.10
C THR A 146 -9.06 7.95 15.44
N PRO A 147 -10.30 7.44 15.46
CA PRO A 147 -10.55 6.01 15.67
C PRO A 147 -9.87 5.09 14.65
N GLY A 148 -9.65 5.58 13.42
CA GLY A 148 -8.99 4.85 12.34
C GLY A 148 -7.48 5.04 12.27
N ALA A 149 -6.85 5.69 13.25
CA ALA A 149 -5.46 6.13 13.18
C ALA A 149 -4.50 5.03 12.72
N GLY A 150 -3.81 5.29 11.61
CA GLY A 150 -2.83 4.39 11.03
C GLY A 150 -3.39 3.26 10.16
N ALA A 151 -4.67 2.89 10.30
CA ALA A 151 -5.30 1.88 9.47
C ALA A 151 -5.45 2.37 8.03
N VAL A 152 -5.37 1.45 7.06
CA VAL A 152 -5.55 1.74 5.64
C VAL A 152 -6.80 1.07 5.13
N VAL A 153 -7.60 1.78 4.35
CA VAL A 153 -8.80 1.25 3.69
C VAL A 153 -8.62 1.30 2.18
N TRP A 154 -9.02 0.24 1.49
CA TRP A 154 -9.15 0.21 0.03
C TRP A 154 -10.61 0.37 -0.33
N PHE A 155 -10.93 1.44 -1.05
CA PHE A 155 -12.27 1.74 -1.52
C PHE A 155 -12.31 1.82 -3.06
N ALA A 156 -13.33 1.20 -3.64
CA ALA A 156 -13.65 1.27 -5.07
C ALA A 156 -15.17 1.08 -5.23
N ASP A 157 -15.92 2.18 -5.13
CA ASP A 157 -17.41 2.25 -5.02
C ASP A 157 -17.99 1.64 -3.73
N LYS A 158 -17.34 0.61 -3.22
CA LYS A 158 -17.57 -0.01 -1.91
C LYS A 158 -16.24 -0.23 -1.21
N LEU A 159 -16.32 -0.48 0.09
CA LEU A 159 -15.17 -0.96 0.84
C LEU A 159 -14.73 -2.34 0.29
N ILE A 160 -13.49 -2.43 -0.16
CA ILE A 160 -12.89 -3.65 -0.69
C ILE A 160 -12.14 -4.41 0.40
N ASP A 161 -11.31 -3.71 1.17
CA ASP A 161 -10.45 -4.33 2.18
C ASP A 161 -9.97 -3.29 3.21
N GLN A 162 -9.47 -3.78 4.35
CA GLN A 162 -8.88 -2.98 5.41
C GLN A 162 -7.57 -3.60 5.93
N TYR A 163 -6.61 -2.73 6.22
CA TYR A 163 -5.28 -3.11 6.67
C TYR A 163 -4.94 -2.42 7.98
N THR A 164 -4.22 -3.13 8.86
CA THR A 164 -3.92 -2.64 10.20
C THR A 164 -2.97 -1.44 10.21
N ASP A 165 -2.06 -1.36 9.24
CA ASP A 165 -1.23 -0.19 8.98
C ASP A 165 -0.75 -0.13 7.51
N PHE A 166 0.09 0.86 7.19
CA PHE A 166 0.68 0.98 5.85
C PHE A 166 1.60 -0.20 5.46
N HIS A 167 2.27 -0.84 6.43
CA HIS A 167 3.12 -1.99 6.14
C HIS A 167 2.27 -3.21 5.76
N ASP A 168 1.18 -3.44 6.49
CA ASP A 168 0.16 -4.45 6.22
C ASP A 168 -0.44 -4.28 4.81
N PHE A 169 -0.85 -3.05 4.47
CA PHE A 169 -1.29 -2.68 3.13
C PHE A 169 -0.24 -3.00 2.06
N TYR A 170 1.00 -2.55 2.28
CA TYR A 170 2.09 -2.73 1.32
C TYR A 170 2.34 -4.22 1.05
N MET A 171 2.41 -5.03 2.12
CA MET A 171 2.62 -6.47 2.02
C MET A 171 1.44 -7.20 1.36
N ALA A 172 0.21 -6.76 1.62
CA ALA A 172 -0.98 -7.29 0.94
C ALA A 172 -0.90 -7.03 -0.57
N MET A 173 -0.56 -5.81 -0.99
CA MET A 173 -0.42 -5.47 -2.42
C MET A 173 0.71 -6.26 -3.10
N LEU A 174 1.82 -6.51 -2.41
CA LEU A 174 2.87 -7.40 -2.94
C LEU A 174 2.36 -8.83 -3.16
N GLU A 175 1.55 -9.36 -2.27
CA GLU A 175 0.95 -10.70 -2.44
C GLU A 175 -0.06 -10.71 -3.61
N TYR A 176 -0.87 -9.65 -3.78
CA TYR A 176 -1.73 -9.52 -4.96
C TYR A 176 -0.91 -9.50 -6.26
N ASN A 177 0.17 -8.71 -6.30
CA ASN A 177 1.08 -8.64 -7.44
C ASN A 177 1.74 -9.99 -7.73
N ARG A 178 2.13 -10.74 -6.70
CA ARG A 178 2.71 -12.08 -6.82
C ARG A 178 1.73 -13.09 -7.40
N ARG A 179 0.47 -13.07 -6.93
CA ARG A 179 -0.60 -13.93 -7.48
C ARG A 179 -0.93 -13.56 -8.92
N ALA A 180 -0.95 -12.27 -9.26
CA ALA A 180 -1.14 -11.79 -10.62
C ALA A 180 -0.01 -12.26 -11.54
N LEU A 181 1.25 -12.18 -11.08
CA LEU A 181 2.41 -12.71 -11.79
C LEU A 181 2.32 -14.22 -12.02
N HIS A 182 1.90 -15.00 -11.02
CA HIS A 182 1.70 -16.45 -11.19
C HIS A 182 0.70 -16.74 -12.32
N ARG A 183 -0.47 -16.11 -12.28
CA ARG A 183 -1.51 -16.25 -13.32
C ARG A 183 -1.02 -15.81 -14.69
N LEU A 184 -0.24 -14.72 -14.76
CA LEU A 184 0.36 -14.24 -16.00
C LEU A 184 1.33 -15.27 -16.58
N ARG A 185 2.21 -15.86 -15.76
CA ARG A 185 3.16 -16.88 -16.20
C ARG A 185 2.45 -18.13 -16.69
N GLU A 186 1.44 -18.61 -15.96
CA GLU A 186 0.60 -19.74 -16.39
C GLU A 186 -0.07 -19.47 -17.74
N ARG A 187 -0.69 -18.29 -17.89
CA ARG A 187 -1.34 -17.88 -19.14
C ARG A 187 -0.36 -17.82 -20.32
N ASN A 188 0.89 -17.44 -20.05
CA ASN A 188 1.94 -17.34 -21.06
C ASN A 188 2.74 -18.65 -21.22
N GLY A 189 2.35 -19.73 -20.55
CA GLY A 189 3.05 -21.03 -20.63
C GLY A 189 4.45 -21.04 -20.02
N LEU A 190 4.76 -20.10 -19.14
CA LEU A 190 6.04 -19.96 -18.46
C LEU A 190 6.06 -20.79 -17.16
N PRO A 191 7.18 -21.43 -16.80
CA PRO A 191 7.28 -22.19 -15.56
C PRO A 191 7.13 -21.27 -14.34
N PRO A 192 6.62 -21.77 -13.19
CA PRO A 192 6.57 -20.99 -11.96
C PRO A 192 7.99 -20.56 -11.56
N LYS A 193 8.13 -19.33 -11.04
CA LYS A 193 9.40 -18.81 -10.55
C LYS A 193 9.24 -18.47 -9.07
N PRO A 194 9.96 -19.16 -8.17
CA PRO A 194 9.87 -18.88 -6.75
C PRO A 194 10.47 -17.52 -6.45
N LEU A 195 9.73 -16.70 -5.71
CA LEU A 195 10.18 -15.38 -5.26
C LEU A 195 10.60 -15.41 -3.78
N PRO A 196 11.58 -14.59 -3.37
CA PRO A 196 11.95 -14.48 -1.96
C PRO A 196 10.72 -14.17 -1.08
N GLY A 197 10.62 -14.81 0.09
CA GLY A 197 9.49 -14.58 1.00
C GLY A 197 8.21 -15.37 0.68
N GLU A 198 8.27 -16.37 -0.19
CA GLU A 198 7.13 -17.18 -0.67
C GLU A 198 6.28 -17.92 0.37
N LYS A 199 6.65 -17.90 1.65
CA LYS A 199 5.77 -18.38 2.74
C LYS A 199 4.49 -17.54 2.90
N GLY A 200 4.36 -16.45 2.13
CA GLY A 200 3.13 -15.72 1.90
C GLY A 200 2.83 -14.75 3.03
N TYR A 201 2.54 -13.50 2.67
CA TYR A 201 1.80 -12.64 3.57
C TYR A 201 0.41 -13.26 3.76
N GLN A 202 0.10 -13.74 4.96
CA GLN A 202 -1.26 -14.14 5.30
C GLN A 202 -2.00 -12.87 5.68
N THR A 203 -2.78 -12.31 4.73
CA THR A 203 -3.73 -11.24 5.02
C THR A 203 -4.53 -11.64 6.24
N ARG A 204 -4.43 -10.87 7.32
CA ARG A 204 -5.38 -10.99 8.43
C ARG A 204 -6.69 -10.44 7.91
N ARG A 205 -7.46 -11.25 7.18
CA ARG A 205 -8.85 -10.92 6.87
C ARG A 205 -9.51 -10.61 8.22
N ILE A 206 -9.82 -9.34 8.47
CA ILE A 206 -10.95 -9.03 9.33
C ILE A 206 -12.13 -9.54 8.50
N ILE A 207 -12.65 -10.69 8.90
CA ILE A 207 -13.79 -11.31 8.24
C ILE A 207 -14.94 -10.31 8.34
N ILE A 208 -15.20 -9.56 7.26
CA ILE A 208 -16.56 -9.14 6.97
C ILE A 208 -17.09 -10.32 6.15
N GLU A 209 -17.98 -11.08 6.78
CA GLU A 209 -18.63 -12.23 6.16
C GLU A 209 -19.18 -11.81 4.80
N GLU A 210 -18.71 -12.46 3.73
CA GLU A 210 -19.36 -12.41 2.44
C GLU A 210 -20.77 -13.00 2.62
N ALA A 211 -21.77 -12.14 2.70
CA ALA A 211 -23.15 -12.54 2.47
C ALA A 211 -23.26 -12.88 0.97
N GLU A 212 -23.37 -14.17 0.70
CA GLU A 212 -23.79 -14.72 -0.59
C GLU A 212 -25.08 -14.03 -1.06
N GLY A 213 -25.10 -13.65 -2.34
CA GLY A 213 -26.27 -13.18 -3.07
C GLY A 213 -26.17 -13.53 -4.54
#